data_AF-A0A1A2GER3-F1
#
_entry.id   AF-A0A1A2GER3-F1
#
_cell.length_a   1.000
_cell.length_b   1.000
_cell.length_c   1.000
_cell.angle_alpha   90.00
_cell.angle_beta   90.00
_cell.angle_gamma   90.00
#
_symmetry.space_group_name_H-M   'P 1'
#
loop_
_entity.id
_entity.type
_entity.pdbx_description
1 polymer ?
#
loop_
_entity_poly.entity_id
_entity_poly.type
_entity_poly.pdbx_seq_one_letter_code
_entity_poly.pdbx_strand_id
1 'polypeptide(L)'
;MSNRSRPAGIAATIVLLIVHGFLFGATVALLGLLVMGTDPCGSVKCGDPVWIDRAMRLGVWGGAVVLVADVGVAVYLLIRRKLAFVAPIVGCLAQVGLAIGAAAMESLAGPV
;
A
#
# COMPACT_ATOMS: atom_id res chain seq x y z
N MET A 1 3.97 -30.78 -9.52
CA MET A 1 3.84 -30.29 -8.12
C MET A 1 3.33 -31.43 -7.26
N SER A 2 4.12 -31.87 -6.27
CA SER A 2 3.71 -32.91 -5.32
C SER A 2 2.44 -32.48 -4.55
N ASN A 3 1.54 -33.40 -4.22
CA ASN A 3 0.21 -33.12 -3.67
C ASN A 3 0.24 -32.25 -2.39
N ARG A 4 1.36 -32.26 -1.63
CA ARG A 4 1.61 -31.39 -0.46
C ARG A 4 1.94 -29.93 -0.78
N SER A 5 2.49 -29.63 -1.97
CA SER A 5 2.92 -28.27 -2.34
C SER A 5 1.74 -27.34 -2.69
N ARG A 6 0.58 -27.92 -3.00
CA ARG A 6 -0.63 -27.21 -3.39
C ARG A 6 -1.32 -26.47 -2.22
N PRO A 7 -1.60 -27.10 -1.05
CA PRO A 7 -2.16 -26.38 0.10
C PRO A 7 -1.19 -25.33 0.66
N ALA A 8 0.12 -25.60 0.66
CA ALA A 8 1.13 -24.63 1.10
C ALA A 8 1.14 -23.36 0.23
N GLY A 9 1.03 -23.50 -1.10
CA GLY A 9 0.94 -22.36 -2.01
C GLY A 9 -0.32 -21.51 -1.82
N ILE A 10 -1.45 -22.14 -1.52
CA ILE A 10 -2.71 -21.43 -1.20
C ILE A 10 -2.57 -20.68 0.12
N ALA A 11 -2.09 -21.35 1.17
CA ALA A 11 -1.87 -20.73 2.47
C ALA A 11 -0.92 -19.52 2.38
N ALA A 12 0.20 -19.66 1.65
CA ALA A 12 1.12 -18.56 1.41
C ALA A 12 0.45 -17.38 0.69
N THR A 13 -0.37 -17.66 -0.34
CA THR A 13 -1.10 -16.61 -1.07
C THR A 13 -2.06 -15.86 -0.15
N ILE A 14 -2.82 -16.58 0.70
CA ILE A 14 -3.75 -15.96 1.65
C ILE A 14 -3.01 -15.10 2.68
N VAL A 15 -1.94 -15.62 3.27
CA VAL A 15 -1.13 -14.89 4.26
C VAL A 15 -0.57 -13.61 3.63
N LEU A 16 -0.04 -13.68 2.42
CA LEU A 16 0.51 -12.51 1.74
C LEU A 16 -0.56 -11.47 1.40
N LEU A 17 -1.76 -11.89 0.99
CA LEU A 17 -2.87 -10.96 0.77
C LEU A 17 -3.33 -10.26 2.06
N ILE A 18 -3.33 -10.98 3.18
CA ILE A 18 -3.60 -10.39 4.50
C ILE A 18 -2.53 -9.35 4.86
N VAL A 19 -1.25 -9.69 4.65
CA VAL A 19 -0.14 -8.76 4.86
C VAL A 19 -0.27 -7.53 3.97
N HIS A 20 -0.64 -7.70 2.69
CA HIS A 20 -0.85 -6.58 1.78
C HIS A 20 -2.00 -5.67 2.25
N GLY A 21 -3.13 -6.26 2.65
CA GLY A 21 -4.25 -5.51 3.23
C GLY A 21 -3.84 -4.73 4.49
N PHE A 22 -3.02 -5.34 5.36
CA PHE A 22 -2.47 -4.68 6.53
C PHE A 22 -1.52 -3.53 6.15
N LEU A 23 -0.62 -3.73 5.17
CA LEU A 23 0.27 -2.67 4.67
C LEU A 23 -0.51 -1.48 4.11
N PHE A 24 -1.61 -1.74 3.39
CA PHE A 24 -2.50 -0.69 2.91
C PHE A 24 -3.12 0.09 4.08
N GLY A 25 -3.70 -0.60 5.07
CA GLY A 25 -4.24 0.03 6.27
C GLY A 25 -3.21 0.85 7.05
N ALA A 26 -2.00 0.32 7.20
CA ALA A 26 -0.88 1.01 7.84
C ALA A 26 -0.44 2.25 7.06
N THR A 27 -0.49 2.21 5.72
CA THR A 27 -0.20 3.37 4.87
C THR A 27 -1.21 4.50 5.11
N VAL A 28 -2.50 4.17 5.15
CA VAL A 28 -3.56 5.16 5.42
C VAL A 28 -3.41 5.76 6.81
N ALA A 29 -3.16 4.94 7.83
CA ALA A 29 -2.95 5.41 9.19
C ALA A 29 -1.69 6.31 9.31
N LEU A 30 -0.58 5.90 8.68
CA LEU A 30 0.67 6.67 8.68
C LEU A 30 0.47 8.06 8.08
N LEU A 31 -0.12 8.14 6.89
CA LEU A 31 -0.31 9.43 6.25
C LEU A 31 -1.33 10.29 7.03
N GLY A 32 -2.36 9.70 7.62
CA GLY A 32 -3.25 10.44 8.53
C GLY A 32 -2.52 11.06 9.72
N LEU A 33 -1.55 10.34 10.30
CA LEU A 33 -0.71 10.87 11.39
C LEU A 33 0.24 11.97 10.91
N LEU A 34 0.79 11.85 9.70
CA LEU A 34 1.67 12.87 9.13
C LEU A 34 0.91 14.20 8.90
N VAL A 35 -0.34 14.15 8.45
CA VAL A 35 -1.17 15.35 8.28
C VAL A 35 -1.41 16.06 9.62
N MET A 36 -1.65 15.32 10.70
CA MET A 36 -1.77 15.92 12.04
C MET A 36 -0.45 16.51 12.54
N GLY A 37 0.69 16.02 12.02
CA GLY A 37 2.01 16.53 12.35
C GLY A 37 2.36 17.85 11.67
N THR A 38 1.66 18.23 10.60
CA THR A 38 1.95 19.44 9.83
C THR A 38 1.35 20.74 10.41
N ASP A 39 0.64 20.69 11.55
CA ASP A 39 -0.17 21.81 12.07
C ASP A 39 0.52 23.13 12.55
N PRO A 40 1.83 23.26 12.89
CA PRO A 40 2.31 24.52 13.48
C PRO A 40 2.73 25.54 12.42
N CYS A 41 1.76 26.10 11.70
CA CYS A 41 1.92 27.27 10.83
C CYS A 41 2.12 28.60 11.60
N GLY A 42 1.91 28.60 12.93
CA GLY A 42 1.96 29.81 13.75
C GLY A 42 3.34 30.43 13.95
N SER A 43 4.43 29.67 13.73
CA SER A 43 5.81 30.10 14.01
C SER A 43 6.75 30.02 12.81
N VAL A 44 6.27 29.52 11.66
CA VAL A 44 7.05 29.26 10.44
C VAL A 44 6.19 29.58 9.21
N LYS A 45 6.84 29.76 8.05
CA LYS A 45 6.12 30.01 6.81
C LYS A 45 5.31 28.77 6.42
N CYS A 46 3.99 28.91 6.31
CA CYS A 46 3.11 27.86 5.82
C CYS A 46 3.55 27.36 4.44
N GLY A 47 3.48 26.05 4.26
CA GLY A 47 3.77 25.40 3.01
C GLY A 47 2.53 25.24 2.13
N ASP A 48 2.55 24.26 1.23
CA ASP A 48 1.54 24.09 0.17
C ASP A 48 0.71 22.82 0.39
N PRO A 49 -0.59 22.94 0.74
CA PRO A 49 -1.46 21.80 1.02
C PRO A 49 -1.72 20.92 -0.21
N VAL A 50 -1.38 21.37 -1.43
CA VAL A 50 -1.54 20.55 -2.64
C VAL A 50 -0.70 19.26 -2.57
N TRP A 51 0.41 19.27 -1.84
CA TRP A 51 1.27 18.11 -1.66
C TRP A 51 0.66 17.06 -0.74
N ILE A 52 -0.08 17.47 0.29
CA ILE A 52 -0.85 16.57 1.17
C ILE A 52 -1.94 15.87 0.36
N ASP A 53 -2.70 16.62 -0.44
CA ASP A 53 -3.77 16.05 -1.24
C ASP A 53 -3.23 15.07 -2.31
N ARG A 54 -2.07 15.38 -2.92
CA ARG A 54 -1.38 14.44 -3.81
C ARG A 54 -0.88 13.20 -3.09
N ALA A 55 -0.29 13.35 -1.90
CA ALA A 55 0.17 12.24 -1.06
C ALA A 55 -1.01 11.33 -0.66
N MET A 56 -2.13 11.91 -0.27
CA MET A 56 -3.38 11.21 0.00
C MET A 56 -3.91 10.45 -1.20
N ARG A 57 -3.99 11.11 -2.36
CA ARG A 57 -4.45 10.44 -3.57
C ARG A 57 -3.53 9.29 -3.96
N LEU A 58 -2.22 9.46 -3.88
CA LEU A 58 -1.27 8.39 -4.19
C LEU A 58 -1.35 7.21 -3.20
N GLY A 59 -1.31 7.49 -1.90
CA GLY A 59 -1.30 6.48 -0.85
C GLY A 59 -2.62 5.71 -0.75
N VAL A 60 -3.75 6.42 -0.82
CA VAL A 60 -5.09 5.82 -0.65
C VAL A 60 -5.58 5.22 -1.97
N TRP A 61 -5.70 6.02 -3.04
CA TRP A 61 -6.25 5.50 -4.31
C TRP A 61 -5.24 4.62 -5.04
N GLY A 62 -3.97 5.01 -5.07
CA GLY A 62 -2.92 4.16 -5.64
C GLY A 62 -2.81 2.83 -4.91
N GLY A 63 -2.78 2.85 -3.58
CA GLY A 63 -2.74 1.63 -2.76
C GLY A 63 -3.97 0.75 -2.95
N ALA A 64 -5.18 1.33 -2.98
CA ALA A 64 -6.41 0.58 -3.21
C ALA A 64 -6.42 -0.12 -4.57
N VAL A 65 -5.97 0.57 -5.64
CA VAL A 65 -5.87 -0.01 -6.98
C VAL A 65 -4.88 -1.18 -7.00
N VAL A 66 -3.71 -1.02 -6.37
CA VAL A 66 -2.70 -2.08 -6.28
C VAL A 66 -3.22 -3.29 -5.52
N LEU A 67 -3.91 -3.09 -4.39
CA LEU A 67 -4.51 -4.17 -3.61
C LEU A 67 -5.59 -4.93 -4.40
N VAL A 68 -6.49 -4.22 -5.09
CA VAL A 68 -7.54 -4.84 -5.91
C VAL A 68 -6.94 -5.62 -7.07
N ALA A 69 -5.95 -5.05 -7.75
CA ALA A 69 -5.25 -5.72 -8.84
C ALA A 69 -4.55 -6.99 -8.35
N ASP A 70 -3.88 -6.93 -7.20
CA ASP A 70 -3.17 -8.06 -6.61
C ASP A 70 -4.12 -9.20 -6.23
N VAL A 71 -5.23 -8.91 -5.54
CA VAL A 71 -6.28 -9.88 -5.24
C VAL A 71 -6.82 -10.50 -6.53
N GLY A 72 -7.13 -9.68 -7.54
CA GLY A 72 -7.64 -10.14 -8.83
C GLY A 72 -6.69 -11.10 -9.55
N VAL A 73 -5.39 -10.75 -9.61
CA VAL A 73 -4.35 -11.58 -10.23
C VAL A 73 -4.14 -12.87 -9.43
N ALA A 74 -4.08 -12.80 -8.11
CA ALA A 74 -3.91 -13.97 -7.25
C ALA A 74 -5.08 -14.97 -7.44
N VAL A 75 -6.32 -14.48 -7.44
CA VAL A 75 -7.52 -15.30 -7.70
C VAL A 75 -7.46 -15.92 -9.09
N TYR A 76 -7.13 -15.12 -10.12
CA TYR A 76 -6.99 -15.61 -11.49
C TYR A 76 -5.96 -16.75 -11.60
N LEU A 77 -4.79 -16.59 -10.98
CA LEU A 77 -3.74 -17.61 -10.99
C LEU A 77 -4.14 -18.87 -10.23
N LEU A 78 -4.85 -18.74 -9.11
CA LEU A 78 -5.39 -19.88 -8.36
C LEU A 78 -6.41 -20.67 -9.19
N ILE A 79 -7.33 -20.00 -9.88
CA ILE A 79 -8.30 -20.64 -10.80
C ILE A 79 -7.57 -21.39 -11.92
N ARG A 80 -6.51 -20.78 -12.47
CA ARG A 80 -5.67 -21.39 -13.51
C ARG A 80 -4.71 -22.47 -12.98
N ARG A 81 -4.75 -22.80 -11.68
CA ARG A 81 -3.86 -23.76 -11.01
C ARG A 81 -2.37 -23.43 -11.20
N LYS A 82 -2.03 -22.14 -11.31
CA LYS A 82 -0.67 -21.61 -11.42
C LYS A 82 -0.14 -21.15 -10.05
N LEU A 83 1.15 -20.81 -10.01
CA LEU A 83 1.80 -20.22 -8.83
C LEU A 83 1.22 -18.83 -8.54
N ALA A 84 0.33 -18.72 -7.54
CA ALA A 84 -0.35 -17.48 -7.22
C ALA A 84 0.40 -16.58 -6.23
N PHE A 85 1.26 -17.14 -5.36
CA PHE A 85 1.90 -16.38 -4.27
C PHE A 85 2.92 -15.33 -4.74
N VAL A 86 3.38 -15.39 -6.00
CA VAL A 86 4.32 -14.40 -6.54
C VAL A 86 3.65 -13.04 -6.71
N ALA A 87 2.36 -13.02 -7.10
CA ALA A 87 1.62 -11.77 -7.26
C ALA A 87 1.53 -10.97 -5.95
N PRO A 88 1.11 -11.56 -4.82
CA PRO A 88 1.08 -10.86 -3.53
C PRO A 88 2.42 -10.34 -3.03
N ILE A 89 3.53 -11.01 -3.36
CA ILE A 89 4.87 -10.47 -3.04
C ILE A 89 5.11 -9.16 -3.79
N VAL A 90 4.82 -9.14 -5.08
CA VAL A 90 4.97 -7.93 -5.91
C VAL A 90 4.00 -6.84 -5.44
N GLY A 91 2.76 -7.21 -5.10
CA GLY A 91 1.77 -6.30 -4.51
C GLY A 91 2.29 -5.63 -3.24
N CYS A 92 2.80 -6.41 -2.28
CA CYS A 92 3.41 -5.89 -1.06
C CYS A 92 4.58 -4.93 -1.34
N LEU A 93 5.49 -5.28 -2.26
CA LEU A 93 6.62 -4.42 -2.61
C LEU A 93 6.15 -3.10 -3.25
N ALA A 94 5.15 -3.17 -4.13
CA ALA A 94 4.55 -1.99 -4.74
C ALA A 94 3.87 -1.10 -3.69
N GLN A 95 3.15 -1.70 -2.72
CA GLN A 95 2.51 -0.97 -1.62
C GLN A 95 3.53 -0.25 -0.73
N VAL A 96 4.66 -0.90 -0.40
CA VAL A 96 5.76 -0.26 0.35
C VAL A 96 6.35 0.91 -0.45
N GLY A 97 6.56 0.73 -1.76
CA GLY A 97 7.03 1.82 -2.63
C GLY A 97 6.06 3.01 -2.67
N LEU A 98 4.76 2.75 -2.77
CA LEU A 98 3.72 3.77 -2.72
C LEU A 98 3.70 4.50 -1.37
N ALA A 99 3.83 3.77 -0.26
CA ALA A 99 3.87 4.36 1.07
C ALA A 99 5.06 5.32 1.24
N ILE A 100 6.26 4.89 0.81
CA ILE A 100 7.47 5.73 0.82
C ILE A 100 7.27 6.96 -0.07
N GLY A 101 6.73 6.77 -1.28
CA GLY A 101 6.48 7.87 -2.21
C GLY A 101 5.47 8.89 -1.67
N ALA A 102 4.39 8.43 -1.05
CA ALA A 102 3.37 9.29 -0.45
C ALA A 102 3.94 10.07 0.75
N ALA A 103 4.66 9.41 1.66
CA ALA A 103 5.30 10.07 2.80
C ALA A 103 6.35 11.10 2.35
N ALA A 104 7.10 10.80 1.28
CA ALA A 104 8.04 11.73 0.68
C ALA A 104 7.36 12.92 0.00
N MET A 105 6.17 12.75 -0.59
CA MET A 105 5.39 13.88 -1.11
C MET A 105 4.85 14.75 0.02
N GLU A 106 4.40 14.14 1.11
CA GLU A 106 3.86 14.86 2.27
C GLU A 106 4.94 15.70 2.97
N SER A 107 6.19 15.23 3.02
CA SER A 107 7.29 16.04 3.55
C SER A 107 7.63 17.28 2.71
N LEU A 108 7.19 17.34 1.44
CA LEU A 108 7.30 18.54 0.60
C LEU A 108 6.22 19.57 0.92
N ALA A 109 5.14 19.18 1.61
CA ALA A 109 4.07 20.09 1.96
C ALA A 109 4.53 21.15 2.97
N GLY A 110 5.47 20.82 3.86
CA GLY A 110 5.83 21.68 4.98
C GLY A 110 4.71 21.78 6.02
N PRO A 111 4.85 22.66 7.03
CA PRO A 111 3.79 22.92 7.98
C PRO A 111 2.63 23.66 7.28
N VAL A 112 1.39 23.21 7.43
CA VAL A 112 0.19 23.76 6.79
C VAL A 112 -0.84 24.22 7.82
#